data_AF-A0A662FD80-F1
#
_entry.id   AF-A0A662FD80-F1
#
_cell.length_a   1.000
_cell.length_b   1.000
_cell.length_c   1.000
_cell.angle_alpha   90.00
_cell.angle_beta   90.00
_cell.angle_gamma   90.00
#
_symmetry.space_group_name_H-M   'P 1'
#
loop_
_entity.id
_entity.type
_entity.pdbx_description
1 polymer ?
#
loop_
_entity_poly.entity_id
_entity_poly.type
_entity_poly.pdbx_seq_one_letter_code
_entity_poly.pdbx_strand_id
1 'polypeptide(L)' 'MGKVMLPQSFLLTGLIGFLVVAVYGYYGKLSLPWATAFGLVFLLMVIASFISMAPKVPK' A
#
# COMPACT_ATOMS: atom_id res chain seq x y z
N MET A 1 6.24 -16.53 -17.69
CA MET A 1 6.22 -16.04 -16.30
C MET A 1 4.80 -15.56 -16.02
N GLY A 2 3.95 -16.39 -15.39
CA GLY A 2 2.55 -16.01 -15.11
C GLY A 2 2.51 -14.87 -14.10
N LYS A 3 1.83 -13.76 -14.42
CA LYS A 3 1.61 -12.69 -13.45
C LYS A 3 0.72 -13.23 -12.35
N VAL A 4 1.28 -13.42 -11.16
CA VAL A 4 0.52 -13.73 -9.96
C VAL A 4 -0.29 -12.48 -9.62
N MET A 5 -1.63 -12.59 -9.69
CA MET A 5 -2.49 -11.54 -9.14
C MET A 5 -2.21 -11.45 -7.65
N LEU A 6 -1.88 -10.25 -7.18
CA LEU A 6 -1.74 -10.01 -5.75
C LEU A 6 -3.07 -10.32 -5.05
N PRO A 7 -3.05 -10.99 -3.89
CA PRO A 7 -4.27 -11.29 -3.17
C PRO A 7 -4.96 -10.00 -2.74
N GLN A 8 -6.29 -9.99 -2.70
CA GLN A 8 -7.08 -8.81 -2.30
C GLN A 8 -6.71 -8.31 -0.88
N SER A 9 -6.28 -9.21 -0.01
CA SER A 9 -5.75 -8.89 1.32
C SER A 9 -4.53 -7.95 1.26
N PHE A 10 -3.72 -7.99 0.20
CA PHE A 10 -2.56 -7.13 0.02
C PHE A 10 -2.97 -5.66 -0.18
N LEU A 11 -4.00 -5.40 -1.00
CA LEU A 11 -4.55 -4.06 -1.20
C LEU A 11 -5.15 -3.54 0.12
N LEU A 12 -5.95 -4.36 0.80
CA LEU A 12 -6.58 -4.00 2.08
C LEU A 12 -5.53 -3.69 3.14
N THR A 13 -4.46 -4.49 3.22
CA THR A 13 -3.35 -4.26 4.15
C THR A 13 -2.63 -2.95 3.83
N GLY A 14 -2.40 -2.65 2.55
CA GLY A 14 -1.84 -1.37 2.11
C GLY A 14 -2.71 -0.18 2.52
N LEU A 15 -4.01 -0.23 2.26
CA LEU A 15 -4.93 0.87 2.59
C LEU A 15 -5.08 1.08 4.10
N ILE A 16 -5.31 0.01 4.87
CA ILE A 16 -5.48 0.09 6.33
C ILE A 16 -4.16 0.51 6.97
N GLY A 17 -3.05 -0.08 6.56
CA GLY A 17 -1.72 0.28 7.08
C GLY A 17 -1.37 1.74 6.83
N PHE A 18 -1.64 2.24 5.62
CA PHE A 18 -1.43 3.65 5.28
C PHE A 18 -2.28 4.57 6.17
N LEU A 19 -3.56 4.23 6.39
CA LEU A 19 -4.46 5.01 7.23
C LEU A 19 -4.01 5.03 8.69
N VAL A 20 -3.61 3.88 9.24
CA VAL A 20 -3.10 3.78 10.62
C VAL A 20 -1.85 4.63 10.80
N VAL A 21 -0.89 4.54 9.87
CA VAL A 21 0.35 5.31 9.93
C VAL A 21 0.09 6.81 9.81
N ALA A 22 -0.82 7.23 8.92
CA ALA A 22 -1.20 8.63 8.76
C ALA A 22 -1.82 9.20 10.05
N VAL A 23 -2.77 8.46 10.65
CA VAL A 23 -3.42 8.87 11.91
C VAL A 23 -2.40 8.93 13.05
N TYR A 24 -1.61 7.88 13.25
CA TYR A 24 -0.63 7.83 14.35
C TYR A 24 0.50 8.84 14.16
N GLY A 25 0.92 9.09 12.92
CA GLY A 25 1.88 10.14 12.58
C GLY A 25 1.32 11.54 12.87
N TYR A 26 0.07 11.81 12.50
CA TYR A 26 -0.59 13.09 12.76
C TYR A 26 -0.72 13.40 14.26
N TYR A 27 -1.10 12.40 15.07
CA TYR A 27 -1.19 12.56 16.54
C TYR A 27 0.17 12.49 17.26
N GLY A 28 1.29 12.42 16.54
CA GLY A 28 2.63 12.35 17.13
C GLY A 28 2.91 11.08 17.93
N LYS A 29 2.10 10.02 17.73
CA LYS A 29 2.31 8.70 18.36
C LYS A 29 3.38 7.88 17.65
N LEU A 30 3.78 8.31 16.46
CA LEU A 30 4.82 7.70 15.64
C LEU A 30 5.84 8.78 15.26
N SER A 31 7.13 8.50 15.40
CA SER A 31 8.14 9.49 15.00
C SER A 31 8.15 9.65 13.49
N LEU A 32 8.50 10.85 13.03
CA LEU A 32 8.51 11.20 11.60
C LEU A 32 9.25 10.21 10.70
N PRO A 33 10.46 9.72 11.02
CA PRO A 33 11.14 8.75 10.15
C PRO A 33 10.38 7.42 10.02
N TRP A 34 9.75 6.95 11.10
CA TRP A 34 8.92 5.74 11.05
C TRP A 34 7.61 5.96 10.30
N ALA A 35 6.96 7.11 10.49
CA ALA A 35 5.75 7.47 9.75
C ALA A 35 6.00 7.51 8.24
N THR A 36 7.10 8.12 7.82
CA THR A 36 7.49 8.17 6.42
C THR A 36 7.85 6.80 5.88
N ALA A 37 8.66 6.01 6.61
CA ALA A 37 9.06 4.68 6.15
C ALA A 37 7.86 3.74 5.97
N PHE A 38 7.00 3.61 6.99
CA PHE A 38 5.82 2.76 6.89
C PHE A 38 4.81 3.30 5.87
N GLY A 39 4.62 4.62 5.81
CA GLY A 39 3.75 5.25 4.81
C GLY A 39 4.19 4.92 3.38
N LEU A 40 5.50 4.97 3.12
CA LEU A 40 6.07 4.65 1.81
C LEU A 40 5.89 3.16 1.46
N VAL A 41 6.10 2.26 2.42
CA VAL A 41 5.85 0.82 2.23
C VAL A 41 4.40 0.54 1.88
N PHE A 42 3.45 1.07 2.66
CA PHE A 42 2.03 0.86 2.41
C PHE A 42 1.56 1.50 1.09
N LEU A 43 2.10 2.67 0.74
CA LEU A 43 1.85 3.30 -0.55
C LEU A 43 2.32 2.42 -1.72
N LEU A 44 3.52 1.83 -1.63
CA LEU A 44 4.03 0.90 -2.64
C LEU A 44 3.17 -0.35 -2.75
N MET A 45 2.65 -0.88 -1.64
CA MET A 45 1.72 -2.01 -1.65
C MET A 45 0.44 -1.67 -2.45
N VAL A 46 -0.13 -0.49 -2.22
CA VAL A 46 -1.33 -0.01 -2.92
C VAL A 46 -1.06 0.16 -4.43
N ILE A 47 0.07 0.78 -4.80
CA ILE A 47 0.46 0.95 -6.21
C ILE A 47 0.64 -0.41 -6.89
N ALA A 48 1.34 -1.34 -6.25
CA ALA A 48 1.55 -2.69 -6.77
C ALA A 48 0.22 -3.43 -6.98
N SER A 49 -0.73 -3.28 -6.05
CA SER A 49 -2.08 -3.83 -6.20
C SER A 49 -2.80 -3.26 -7.42
N PHE A 50 -2.78 -1.95 -7.64
CA PHE A 50 -3.43 -1.36 -8.81
C PHE A 50 -2.78 -1.80 -10.13
N ILE A 51 -1.45 -1.88 -10.18
CA ILE A 51 -0.73 -2.40 -11.34
C ILE A 51 -1.10 -3.87 -11.61
N SER A 52 -1.30 -4.66 -10.55
CA SER A 52 -1.74 -6.05 -10.66
C SER A 52 -3.19 -6.20 -11.13
N MET A 53 -4.05 -5.21 -10.89
CA MET A 53 -5.47 -5.21 -11.26
C MET A 53 -5.74 -4.58 -12.63
N ALA A 54 -4.76 -3.87 -13.21
CA ALA A 54 -4.91 -3.18 -14.48
C ALA A 54 -5.36 -4.17 -15.59
N PRO A 55 -6.51 -3.92 -16.25
CA PRO A 55 -7.00 -4.78 -17.31
C PRO A 55 -5.99 -4.82 -18.45
N LYS A 56 -5.76 -6.01 -19.02
CA LYS A 56 -4.95 -6.13 -20.24
C LYS A 56 -5.66 -5.37 -21.35
N VAL A 57 -5.04 -4.33 -21.89
CA VAL A 57 -5.42 -3.79 -23.20
C VAL A 57 -5.27 -4.95 -24.20
N PRO A 58 -6.33 -5.42 -24.86
CA PRO A 58 -6.20 -6.41 -25.92
C PRO A 58 -5.29 -5.80 -27.00
N LYS A 59 -4.21 -6.50 -27.33
CA LYS A 59 -3.38 -6.15 -28.50
C LYS A 59 -4.11 -6.52 -29.77
#